data_AF-A0A538LML4-F1
#
_entry.id   AF-A0A538LML4-F1
#
_cell.length_a   1.000
_cell.length_b   1.000
_cell.length_c   1.000
_cell.angle_alpha   90.00
_cell.angle_beta   90.00
_cell.angle_gamma   90.00
#
_symmetry.space_group_name_H-M   'P 1'
#
loop_
_entity.id
_entity.type
_entity.pdbx_description
1 polymer ?
#
loop_
_entity_poly.entity_id
_entity_poly.type
_entity_poly.pdbx_seq_one_letter_code
_entity_poly.pdbx_strand_id
1 'polypeptide(L)'
;MIGKAPTTEDRIRAVAHGDFEAVGVVPDLQNGSVPDSGLDAETSQLVQIAALVAIDAPHVSWLRHLEAADDQAIELDKILGTLLSVAPVVGSAKIVAACAKIVRAAALGEEFGILAEG
;
A
#
# COMPACT_ATOMS: atom_id res chain seq x y z
N MET A 1 -37.74 6.80 -15.73
CA MET A 1 -37.31 5.48 -15.23
C MET A 1 -36.03 5.71 -14.46
N ILE A 2 -35.99 5.38 -13.18
CA ILE A 2 -34.77 5.52 -12.36
C ILE A 2 -33.92 4.28 -12.69
N GLY A 3 -32.82 4.46 -13.42
CA GLY A 3 -31.93 3.35 -13.76
C GLY A 3 -31.37 2.74 -12.49
N LYS A 4 -31.36 1.40 -12.40
CA LYS A 4 -30.72 0.67 -11.30
C LYS A 4 -29.26 1.10 -11.20
N ALA A 5 -28.76 1.39 -9.99
CA ALA A 5 -27.35 1.71 -9.78
C ALA A 5 -26.47 0.54 -10.28
N PRO A 6 -25.32 0.83 -10.92
CA PRO A 6 -24.43 -0.20 -11.45
C PRO A 6 -23.98 -1.15 -10.34
N THR A 7 -23.96 -2.44 -10.64
CA THR A 7 -23.48 -3.46 -9.70
C THR A 7 -21.94 -3.42 -9.59
N THR A 8 -21.37 -4.09 -8.60
CA THR A 8 -19.90 -4.24 -8.51
C THR A 8 -19.31 -4.93 -9.74
N GLU A 9 -20.01 -5.91 -10.31
CA GLU A 9 -19.56 -6.56 -11.56
C GLU A 9 -19.53 -5.56 -12.73
N ASP A 10 -20.56 -4.72 -12.85
CA ASP A 10 -20.60 -3.67 -13.87
C ASP A 10 -19.44 -2.69 -13.71
N ARG A 11 -19.12 -2.30 -12.47
CA ARG A 11 -17.98 -1.42 -12.15
C ARG A 11 -16.63 -2.08 -12.49
N ILE A 12 -16.44 -3.36 -12.18
CA ILE A 12 -15.22 -4.10 -12.54
C ILE A 12 -15.05 -4.17 -14.06
N ARG A 13 -16.14 -4.46 -14.79
CA ARG A 13 -16.13 -4.52 -16.26
C ARG A 13 -15.81 -3.15 -16.86
N ALA A 14 -16.34 -2.07 -16.30
CA ALA A 14 -16.02 -0.71 -16.72
C ALA A 14 -14.53 -0.40 -16.56
N VAL A 15 -13.94 -0.70 -15.40
CA VAL A 15 -12.49 -0.53 -15.16
C VAL A 15 -11.66 -1.35 -16.13
N ALA A 16 -12.07 -2.59 -16.46
CA ALA A 16 -11.38 -3.41 -17.47
C ALA A 16 -11.38 -2.79 -18.88
N HIS A 17 -12.31 -1.87 -19.17
CA HIS A 17 -12.36 -1.08 -20.40
C HIS A 17 -11.71 0.31 -20.26
N GLY A 18 -11.05 0.59 -19.13
CA GLY A 18 -10.38 1.86 -18.85
C GLY A 18 -11.29 2.94 -18.27
N ASP A 19 -12.55 2.64 -17.97
CA ASP A 19 -13.49 3.56 -17.33
C ASP A 19 -13.33 3.47 -15.80
N PHE A 20 -12.41 4.29 -15.28
CA PHE A 20 -12.21 4.48 -13.85
C PHE A 20 -13.24 5.44 -13.23
N GLU A 21 -13.99 6.22 -14.02
CA GLU A 21 -15.05 7.08 -13.46
C GLU A 21 -16.19 6.22 -12.89
N ALA A 22 -16.44 5.04 -13.49
CA ALA A 22 -17.42 4.07 -13.02
C ALA A 22 -17.15 3.53 -11.59
N VAL A 23 -15.90 3.58 -11.09
CA VAL A 23 -15.61 3.18 -9.71
C VAL A 23 -15.93 4.29 -8.70
N GLY A 24 -16.15 5.54 -9.14
CA GLY A 24 -16.55 6.65 -8.27
C GLY A 24 -15.49 7.04 -7.23
N VAL A 25 -14.25 6.57 -7.41
CA VAL A 25 -13.13 6.75 -6.51
C VAL A 25 -11.92 7.18 -7.32
N VAL A 26 -11.29 8.28 -6.92
CA VAL A 26 -10.08 8.79 -7.54
C VAL A 26 -8.91 8.51 -6.59
N PRO A 27 -7.95 7.65 -6.97
CA PRO A 27 -6.73 7.45 -6.19
C PRO A 27 -5.97 8.77 -6.03
N ASP A 28 -5.59 9.09 -4.80
CA ASP A 28 -4.60 10.10 -4.51
C ASP A 28 -3.21 9.47 -4.67
N LEU A 29 -2.69 9.58 -5.90
CA LEU A 29 -1.38 9.07 -6.27
C LEU A 29 -0.22 9.80 -5.57
N GLN A 30 -0.45 11.00 -5.03
CA GLN A 30 0.59 11.77 -4.36
C GLN A 30 0.77 11.32 -2.91
N ASN A 31 -0.34 11.04 -2.23
CA ASN A 31 -0.33 10.61 -0.84
C ASN A 31 -0.41 9.10 -0.69
N GLY A 32 -0.57 8.34 -1.77
CA GLY A 32 -0.74 6.89 -1.70
C GLY A 32 -2.00 6.54 -0.92
N SER A 33 -3.11 7.22 -1.20
CA SER A 33 -4.38 6.92 -0.55
C SER A 33 -5.48 6.75 -1.58
N VAL A 34 -6.46 5.93 -1.26
CA VAL A 34 -7.64 5.73 -2.10
C VAL A 34 -8.85 5.95 -1.20
N PRO A 35 -9.32 7.21 -1.07
CA PRO A 35 -10.52 7.52 -0.31
C PRO A 35 -11.69 6.67 -0.79
N ASP A 36 -12.53 6.18 0.12
CA ASP A 36 -13.70 5.37 -0.22
C ASP A 36 -13.42 4.10 -1.04
N SER A 37 -12.20 3.54 -0.95
CA SER A 37 -11.86 2.24 -1.56
C SER A 37 -12.73 1.08 -1.07
N GLY A 38 -13.43 1.24 0.07
CA GLY A 38 -14.16 0.19 0.76
C GLY A 38 -13.29 -0.63 1.73
N LEU A 39 -11.99 -0.34 1.83
CA LEU A 39 -11.10 -0.87 2.85
C LEU A 39 -10.93 0.14 3.99
N ASP A 40 -10.74 -0.35 5.22
CA ASP A 40 -10.27 0.50 6.31
C ASP A 40 -8.82 0.97 6.05
N ALA A 41 -8.41 2.01 6.76
CA ALA A 41 -7.13 2.69 6.55
C ALA A 41 -5.92 1.76 6.74
N GLU A 42 -5.94 0.95 7.81
CA GLU A 42 -4.89 -0.02 8.12
C GLU A 42 -4.77 -1.05 6.98
N THR A 43 -5.88 -1.67 6.59
CA THR A 43 -5.91 -2.66 5.51
C THR A 43 -5.43 -2.06 4.18
N SER A 44 -5.84 -0.83 3.88
CA SER A 44 -5.38 -0.12 2.68
C SER A 44 -3.86 0.09 2.71
N GLN A 45 -3.30 0.49 3.85
CA GLN A 45 -1.86 0.70 4.00
C GLN A 45 -1.07 -0.61 3.85
N LEU A 46 -1.54 -1.69 4.46
CA LEU A 46 -0.90 -3.01 4.35
C LEU A 46 -0.96 -3.54 2.90
N VAL A 47 -2.06 -3.34 2.18
CA VAL A 47 -2.17 -3.72 0.75
C VAL A 47 -1.17 -2.95 -0.11
N GLN A 48 -0.96 -1.67 0.18
CA GLN A 48 0.03 -0.87 -0.55
C GLN A 48 1.47 -1.31 -0.24
N ILE A 49 1.78 -1.61 1.02
CA ILE A 49 3.07 -2.21 1.41
C ILE A 49 3.30 -3.53 0.67
N ALA A 50 2.29 -4.41 0.60
CA ALA A 50 2.35 -5.65 -0.17
C ALA A 50 2.62 -5.38 -1.67
N ALA A 51 2.01 -4.34 -2.24
CA ALA A 51 2.26 -3.94 -3.62
C ALA A 51 3.72 -3.45 -3.83
N LEU A 52 4.31 -2.72 -2.88
CA LEU A 52 5.72 -2.31 -2.93
C LEU A 52 6.66 -3.53 -2.99
N VAL A 53 6.37 -4.57 -2.20
CA VAL A 53 7.10 -5.85 -2.28
C VAL A 53 6.97 -6.45 -3.69
N ALA A 54 5.74 -6.51 -4.21
CA ALA A 54 5.46 -7.16 -5.50
C ALA A 54 6.20 -6.50 -6.67
N ILE A 55 6.26 -5.15 -6.69
CA ILE A 55 6.93 -4.38 -7.74
C ILE A 55 8.43 -4.18 -7.50
N ASP A 56 8.98 -4.75 -6.42
CA ASP A 56 10.36 -4.53 -5.98
C ASP A 56 10.73 -3.02 -5.86
N ALA A 57 9.85 -2.25 -5.21
CA ALA A 57 9.94 -0.79 -5.16
C ALA A 57 11.32 -0.27 -4.67
N PRO A 58 11.77 0.92 -5.14
CA PRO A 58 13.01 1.54 -4.68
C PRO A 58 12.92 1.93 -3.19
N HIS A 59 14.07 2.00 -2.51
CA HIS A 59 14.15 2.22 -1.05
C HIS A 59 13.42 3.49 -0.58
N VAL A 60 13.46 4.59 -1.33
CA VAL A 60 12.75 5.84 -0.99
C VAL A 60 11.22 5.69 -0.92
N SER A 61 10.64 4.75 -1.67
CA SER A 61 9.21 4.46 -1.60
C SER A 61 8.82 3.79 -0.28
N TRP A 62 9.76 3.21 0.46
CA TRP A 62 9.46 2.59 1.76
C TRP A 62 9.28 3.63 2.86
N LEU A 63 10.06 4.72 2.87
CA LEU A 63 9.99 5.77 3.88
C LEU A 63 8.57 6.31 4.05
N ARG A 64 7.96 6.76 2.94
CA ARG A 64 6.58 7.28 2.93
C ARG A 64 5.56 6.31 3.52
N HIS A 65 5.69 5.02 3.21
CA HIS A 65 4.73 4.01 3.69
C HIS A 65 4.99 3.56 5.13
N LEU A 66 6.23 3.66 5.60
CA LEU A 66 6.58 3.42 7.00
C LEU A 66 6.11 4.60 7.87
N GLU A 67 6.32 5.85 7.43
CA GLU A 67 5.78 7.06 8.06
C GLU A 67 4.25 7.00 8.17
N ALA A 68 3.56 6.72 7.07
CA ALA A 68 2.09 6.61 7.09
C ALA A 68 1.58 5.42 7.91
N ALA A 69 2.39 4.37 8.12
CA ALA A 69 2.05 3.27 9.02
C ALA A 69 2.22 3.68 10.49
N ASP A 70 3.26 4.46 10.80
CA ASP A 70 3.51 5.02 12.13
C ASP A 70 2.43 6.02 12.54
N ASP A 71 2.04 6.93 11.64
CA ASP A 71 0.93 7.88 11.83
C ASP A 71 -0.41 7.17 12.16
N GLN A 72 -0.57 5.95 11.67
CA GLN A 72 -1.75 5.10 11.88
C GLN A 72 -1.58 4.12 13.04
N ALA A 73 -0.45 4.16 13.76
CA ALA A 73 -0.08 3.23 14.83
C ALA A 73 -0.16 1.75 14.41
N ILE A 74 0.21 1.45 13.16
CA ILE A 74 0.27 0.08 12.65
C ILE A 74 1.52 -0.60 13.22
N GLU A 75 1.31 -1.65 13.99
CA GLU A 75 2.40 -2.42 14.60
C GLU A 75 3.33 -3.03 13.53
N LEU A 76 4.63 -2.98 13.78
CA LEU A 76 5.65 -3.55 12.89
C LEU A 76 5.43 -5.05 12.63
N ASP A 77 4.88 -5.78 13.59
CA ASP A 77 4.52 -7.19 13.45
C ASP A 77 3.45 -7.42 12.37
N LYS A 78 2.51 -6.49 12.17
CA LYS A 78 1.53 -6.57 11.08
C LYS A 78 2.16 -6.28 9.72
N ILE A 79 3.14 -5.38 9.66
CA ILE A 79 3.93 -5.13 8.45
C ILE A 79 4.72 -6.40 8.08
N LEU A 80 5.44 -6.99 9.05
CA LEU A 80 6.17 -8.24 8.84
C LEU A 80 5.22 -9.39 8.45
N GLY A 81 4.08 -9.53 9.12
CA GLY A 81 3.04 -10.50 8.79
C GLY A 81 2.53 -10.34 7.36
N THR A 82 2.38 -9.10 6.88
CA THR A 82 1.99 -8.79 5.49
C THR A 82 3.05 -9.23 4.50
N LEU A 83 4.32 -8.91 4.76
CA LEU A 83 5.46 -9.34 3.93
C LEU A 83 5.54 -10.88 3.84
N LEU A 84 5.39 -11.57 4.97
CA LEU A 84 5.38 -13.04 5.01
C LEU A 84 4.16 -13.64 4.28
N SER A 85 3.00 -12.99 4.39
CA SER A 85 1.76 -13.47 3.75
C SER A 85 1.82 -13.42 2.23
N VAL A 86 2.55 -12.47 1.64
CA VAL A 86 2.72 -12.41 0.17
C VAL A 86 3.85 -13.28 -0.36
N ALA A 87 4.71 -13.84 0.51
CA ALA A 87 5.85 -14.66 0.12
C ALA A 87 5.52 -15.80 -0.86
N PRO A 88 4.38 -16.53 -0.73
CA PRO A 88 4.02 -17.58 -1.69
C PRO A 88 3.72 -17.07 -3.10
N VAL A 89 3.32 -15.80 -3.23
CA VAL A 89 2.96 -15.16 -4.51
C VAL A 89 4.19 -14.53 -5.17
N VAL A 90 5.01 -13.84 -4.38
CA VAL A 90 6.12 -13.00 -4.90
C VAL A 90 7.50 -13.65 -4.77
N GLY A 91 7.62 -14.72 -3.97
CA GLY A 91 8.85 -15.43 -3.68
C GLY A 91 9.66 -14.85 -2.52
N SER A 92 10.36 -15.71 -1.79
CA SER A 92 11.16 -15.34 -0.61
C SER A 92 12.28 -14.34 -0.90
N ALA A 93 12.86 -14.39 -2.10
CA ALA A 93 13.90 -13.45 -2.52
C ALA A 93 13.42 -11.98 -2.50
N LYS A 94 12.17 -11.72 -2.91
CA LYS A 94 11.58 -10.38 -2.84
C LYS A 94 11.29 -9.94 -1.41
N ILE A 95 10.95 -10.87 -0.52
CA ILE A 95 10.77 -10.57 0.91
C ILE A 95 12.10 -10.14 1.54
N VAL A 96 13.17 -10.90 1.30
CA VAL A 96 14.51 -10.55 1.79
C VAL A 96 14.96 -9.18 1.27
N ALA A 97 14.75 -8.91 -0.02
CA ALA A 97 15.07 -7.62 -0.61
C ALA A 97 14.25 -6.46 0.00
N ALA A 98 12.95 -6.66 0.24
CA ALA A 98 12.09 -5.68 0.90
C ALA A 98 12.55 -5.39 2.32
N CYS A 99 12.82 -6.42 3.14
CA CYS A 99 13.34 -6.24 4.50
C CYS A 99 14.68 -5.47 4.50
N ALA A 100 15.59 -5.80 3.58
CA ALA A 100 16.85 -5.07 3.45
C ALA A 100 16.65 -3.59 3.08
N LYS A 101 15.66 -3.28 2.24
CA LYS A 101 15.30 -1.90 1.88
C LYS A 101 14.65 -1.16 3.05
N ILE A 102 13.80 -1.81 3.85
CA ILE A 102 13.20 -1.25 5.06
C ILE A 102 14.29 -0.87 6.08
N VAL A 103 15.24 -1.78 6.36
CA VAL A 103 16.35 -1.51 7.29
C VAL A 103 17.18 -0.30 6.83
N ARG A 104 17.46 -0.21 5.51
CA ARG A 104 18.18 0.94 4.94
C ARG A 104 17.36 2.22 5.01
N ALA A 105 16.05 2.15 4.75
CA ALA A 105 15.15 3.28 4.84
C ALA A 105 15.10 3.83 6.27
N ALA A 106 14.96 2.96 7.28
CA ALA A 106 14.99 3.37 8.69
C ALA A 106 16.29 4.10 9.05
N ALA A 107 17.44 3.55 8.67
CA ALA A 107 18.74 4.20 8.91
C ALA A 107 18.86 5.58 8.22
N LEU A 108 18.36 5.72 6.99
CA LEU A 108 18.32 7.02 6.30
C LEU A 108 17.35 7.99 6.99
N GLY A 109 16.19 7.52 7.44
CA GLY A 109 15.21 8.33 8.14
C GLY A 109 15.74 8.91 9.45
N GLU A 110 16.53 8.13 10.21
CA GLU A 110 17.28 8.60 11.39
C GLU A 110 18.32 9.67 11.00
N GLU A 111 19.12 9.41 9.97
CA GLU A 111 20.18 10.32 9.50
C GLU A 111 19.62 11.70 9.10
N PHE A 112 18.45 11.72 8.45
CA PHE A 112 17.79 12.95 8.00
C PHE A 112 16.83 13.56 9.04
N GLY A 113 16.69 12.96 10.23
CA GLY A 113 15.77 13.42 11.28
C GLY A 113 14.30 13.34 10.89
N ILE A 114 13.96 12.47 9.94
CA ILE A 114 12.59 12.22 9.45
C ILE A 114 11.88 11.21 10.36
N LEU A 115 12.65 10.31 10.96
CA LEU A 115 12.21 9.38 12.01
C LEU A 115 12.80 9.86 13.33
N ALA A 116 12.27 10.95 13.89
CA ALA A 116 12.68 11.44 15.20
C ALA A 116 12.09 10.54 16.30
N GLU A 117 12.95 10.10 17.22
CA GLU A 117 12.76 9.17 18.35
C GLU A 117 11.32 8.90 18.81
N GLY A 118 10.94 7.61 18.76
CA GLY A 118 9.89 7.03 19.60
C GLY A 118 10.40 6.60 20.97
#